data_AF-A0A3M9ZIJ9-F1
#
_entry.id   AF-A0A3M9ZIJ9-F1
#
_cell.length_a   1.000
_cell.length_b   1.000
_cell.length_c   1.000
_cell.angle_alpha   90.00
_cell.angle_beta   90.00
_cell.angle_gamma   90.00
#
_symmetry.space_group_name_H-M   'P 1'
#
loop_
_entity.id
_entity.type
_entity.pdbx_description
1 polymer ?
#
loop_
_entity_poly.entity_id
_entity_poly.type
_entity_poly.pdbx_seq_one_letter_code
_entity_poly.pdbx_strand_id
1 'polypeptide(L)'
;RAALQFYMDMADRRYPLLHTGAPAAAANAAVEALVGGCERRTDRTWLPAALIKRWAAGPHAREQASRTGRLSIMAGMTIQDHLHTVRACRDEYAAIVAGVEGCGMGITERGGPREYGGRPIEITYPRVGDLERLVDAMFRAARPLYLWGIGVKREDDCYGVPAVDLHEGSPIGFAIAPDLMRVCARRGACGNTILRVFASLQASHGAQCEEIEP
;
A
#
# COMPACT_ATOMS: atom_id res chain seq x y z
N ARG A 1 20.85 28.85 -3.97
CA ARG A 1 20.36 27.54 -4.51
C ARG A 1 19.13 27.83 -5.35
N ALA A 2 19.05 27.32 -6.58
CA ALA A 2 17.81 27.44 -7.37
C ALA A 2 16.66 26.76 -6.60
N ALA A 3 15.49 27.39 -6.58
CA ALA A 3 14.31 26.82 -5.93
C ALA A 3 13.82 25.61 -6.75
N LEU A 4 13.56 24.49 -6.08
CA LEU A 4 12.91 23.33 -6.71
C LEU A 4 11.45 23.68 -6.98
N GLN A 5 10.99 23.48 -8.21
CA GLN A 5 9.60 23.69 -8.59
C GLN A 5 8.86 22.35 -8.70
N PHE A 6 7.66 22.31 -8.13
CA PHE A 6 6.75 21.20 -8.20
C PHE A 6 5.38 21.68 -8.70
N TYR A 7 4.70 20.83 -9.45
CA TYR A 7 3.33 21.04 -9.92
C TYR A 7 2.48 19.92 -9.35
N MET A 8 1.36 20.27 -8.72
CA MET A 8 0.45 19.30 -8.11
C MET A 8 -0.83 19.22 -8.94
N ASP A 9 -1.13 18.04 -9.48
CA ASP A 9 -2.40 17.73 -10.12
C ASP A 9 -3.34 17.11 -9.08
N MET A 10 -4.46 17.80 -8.84
CA MET A 10 -5.50 17.44 -7.87
C MET A 10 -6.81 17.01 -8.55
N ALA A 11 -6.76 16.63 -9.84
CA ALA A 11 -7.95 16.16 -10.57
C ALA A 11 -8.61 14.98 -9.86
N ASP A 12 -7.81 14.09 -9.25
CA ASP A 12 -8.26 13.16 -8.23
C ASP A 12 -7.76 13.65 -6.87
N ARG A 13 -8.69 13.98 -5.96
CA ARG A 13 -8.36 14.51 -4.63
C ARG A 13 -7.81 13.45 -3.67
N ARG A 14 -8.08 12.18 -3.95
CA ARG A 14 -7.63 11.04 -3.16
C ARG A 14 -6.22 10.60 -3.57
N TYR A 15 -5.89 10.72 -4.86
CA TYR A 15 -4.59 10.35 -5.41
C TYR A 15 -3.93 11.55 -6.12
N PRO A 16 -3.44 12.54 -5.35
CA PRO A 16 -2.76 13.70 -5.93
C PRO A 16 -1.46 13.28 -6.62
N LEU A 17 -1.20 13.85 -7.80
CA LEU A 17 0.03 13.62 -8.54
C LEU A 17 0.97 14.81 -8.40
N LEU A 18 2.25 14.53 -8.18
CA LEU A 18 3.28 15.54 -8.03
C LEU A 18 4.29 15.43 -9.17
N HIS A 19 4.44 16.49 -9.95
CA HIS A 19 5.33 16.56 -11.10
C HIS A 19 6.47 17.54 -10.86
N THR A 20 7.67 17.21 -11.34
CA THR A 20 8.81 18.13 -11.34
C THR A 20 9.77 17.79 -12.48
N GLY A 21 10.41 18.81 -13.03
CA GLY A 21 11.55 18.66 -13.93
C GLY A 21 12.91 18.59 -13.22
N ALA A 22 12.92 18.65 -11.87
CA ALA A 22 14.14 18.64 -11.10
C ALA A 22 14.81 17.24 -11.06
N PRO A 23 16.14 17.17 -10.82
CA PRO A 23 16.81 15.89 -10.64
C PRO A 23 16.18 15.06 -9.52
N ALA A 24 15.96 13.76 -9.79
CA ALA A 24 15.23 12.86 -8.90
C ALA A 24 15.77 12.86 -7.46
N ALA A 25 17.09 12.88 -7.27
CA ALA A 25 17.69 12.91 -5.93
C ALA A 25 17.30 14.16 -5.13
N ALA A 26 17.32 15.33 -5.77
CA ALA A 26 16.94 16.60 -5.13
C ALA A 26 15.43 16.69 -4.90
N ALA A 27 14.64 16.25 -5.87
CA ALA A 27 13.19 16.17 -5.74
C ALA A 27 12.77 15.25 -4.58
N ASN A 28 13.37 14.06 -4.50
CA ASN A 28 13.12 13.10 -3.42
C ASN A 28 13.47 13.71 -2.07
N ALA A 29 14.66 14.30 -1.92
CA ALA A 29 15.04 14.93 -0.65
C ALA A 29 14.05 16.02 -0.22
N ALA A 30 13.52 16.80 -1.17
CA ALA A 30 12.52 17.84 -0.89
C ALA A 30 11.15 17.26 -0.52
N VAL A 31 10.67 16.24 -1.25
CA VAL A 31 9.40 15.55 -0.95
C VAL A 31 9.51 14.82 0.39
N GLU A 32 10.62 14.14 0.66
CA GLU A 32 10.90 13.51 1.95
C GLU A 32 10.93 14.52 3.10
N ALA A 33 11.50 15.72 2.90
CA ALA A 33 11.47 16.75 3.93
C ALA A 33 10.05 17.29 4.19
N LEU A 34 9.22 17.42 3.15
CA LEU A 34 7.86 17.93 3.24
C LEU A 34 6.89 16.89 3.81
N VAL A 35 6.91 15.69 3.24
CA VAL A 35 6.05 14.56 3.61
C VAL A 35 6.55 13.93 4.90
N GLY A 36 7.86 13.84 5.13
CA GLY A 36 8.49 13.31 6.34
C GLY A 36 8.04 14.01 7.62
N GLY A 37 7.79 15.33 7.56
CA GLY A 37 7.21 16.09 8.67
C GLY A 37 5.70 15.89 8.84
N CYS A 38 5.02 15.41 7.81
CA CYS A 38 3.56 15.29 7.71
C CYS A 38 3.07 13.84 7.49
N GLU A 39 3.90 12.80 7.69
CA GLU A 39 3.61 11.43 7.23
C GLU A 39 2.33 10.83 7.80
N ARG A 40 1.91 11.29 8.98
CA ARG A 40 0.63 10.90 9.57
C ARG A 40 -0.59 11.41 8.80
N ARG A 41 -0.40 12.32 7.83
CA ARG A 41 -1.47 12.94 7.04
C ARG A 41 -1.44 12.50 5.57
N THR A 42 -0.37 11.89 5.10
CA THR A 42 -0.20 11.50 3.69
C THR A 42 0.54 10.17 3.59
N ASP A 43 -0.12 9.13 3.05
CA ASP A 43 0.53 7.85 2.75
C ASP A 43 1.19 7.88 1.38
N ARG A 44 2.14 6.98 1.17
CA ARG A 44 2.71 6.71 -0.14
C ARG A 44 1.94 5.61 -0.84
N THR A 45 2.07 5.58 -2.15
CA THR A 45 1.69 4.43 -2.97
C THR A 45 2.65 3.28 -2.68
N TRP A 46 2.14 2.12 -2.29
CA TRP A 46 2.95 0.92 -2.05
C TRP A 46 2.63 -0.12 -3.11
N LEU A 47 3.52 -0.22 -4.09
CA LEU A 47 3.29 -1.06 -5.27
C LEU A 47 3.72 -2.50 -4.99
N PRO A 48 2.84 -3.49 -5.19
CA PRO A 48 3.24 -4.88 -5.31
C PRO A 48 4.24 -5.06 -6.48
N ALA A 49 5.18 -5.99 -6.34
CA ALA A 49 6.15 -6.36 -7.35
C ALA A 49 5.49 -6.78 -8.67
N ALA A 50 4.31 -7.41 -8.63
CA ALA A 50 3.54 -7.75 -9.83
C ALA A 50 3.14 -6.49 -10.63
N LEU A 51 2.66 -5.45 -9.94
CA LEU A 51 2.29 -4.16 -10.53
C LEU A 51 3.53 -3.45 -11.12
N ILE A 52 4.66 -3.45 -10.41
CA ILE A 52 5.93 -2.91 -10.91
C ILE A 52 6.37 -3.62 -12.19
N LYS A 53 6.36 -4.95 -12.19
CA LYS A 53 6.72 -5.77 -13.35
C LYS A 53 5.78 -5.53 -14.53
N ARG A 54 4.48 -5.42 -14.26
CA ARG A 54 3.47 -5.17 -15.29
C ARG A 54 3.63 -3.80 -15.93
N TRP A 55 3.84 -2.75 -15.14
CA TRP A 55 4.12 -1.42 -15.68
C TRP A 55 5.43 -1.38 -16.48
N ALA A 56 6.45 -2.10 -16.01
CA ALA A 56 7.71 -2.27 -16.73
C ALA A 56 7.61 -3.13 -18.01
N ALA A 57 6.59 -3.96 -18.16
CA ALA A 57 6.38 -4.83 -19.32
C ALA A 57 5.29 -4.32 -20.28
N GLY A 58 4.41 -3.44 -19.81
CA GLY A 58 3.31 -2.88 -20.58
C GLY A 58 3.76 -1.83 -21.59
N PRO A 59 2.80 -1.12 -22.24
CA PRO A 59 3.11 0.01 -23.12
C PRO A 59 3.92 1.11 -22.41
N HIS A 60 3.97 1.06 -21.08
CA HIS A 60 4.69 1.93 -20.16
C HIS A 60 6.11 1.44 -19.83
N ALA A 61 6.65 0.41 -20.50
CA ALA A 61 7.96 -0.19 -20.23
C ALA A 61 9.14 0.79 -20.24
N ARG A 62 8.97 1.93 -20.91
CA ARG A 62 9.95 3.03 -20.95
C ARG A 62 9.91 3.91 -19.69
N GLU A 63 9.06 3.63 -18.70
CA GLU A 63 9.05 4.31 -17.41
C GLU A 63 9.61 3.40 -16.33
N GLN A 64 10.48 3.94 -15.46
CA GLN A 64 10.96 3.19 -14.30
C GLN A 64 10.01 3.39 -13.11
N ALA A 65 9.31 2.33 -12.70
CA ALA A 65 8.52 2.32 -11.48
C ALA A 65 9.35 1.87 -10.27
N SER A 66 9.11 2.50 -9.11
CA SER A 66 9.65 2.06 -7.82
C SER A 66 8.53 1.61 -6.89
N ARG A 67 8.89 0.86 -5.84
CA ARG A 67 7.96 0.36 -4.82
C ARG A 67 7.15 1.46 -4.11
N THR A 68 7.62 2.71 -4.14
CA THR A 68 6.96 3.85 -3.50
C THR A 68 6.15 4.71 -4.48
N GLY A 69 5.82 4.19 -5.67
CA GLY A 69 5.03 4.92 -6.67
C GLY A 69 5.80 5.92 -7.53
N ARG A 70 7.13 6.07 -7.36
CA ARG A 70 7.94 6.93 -8.24
C ARG A 70 7.95 6.35 -9.65
N LEU A 71 7.60 7.19 -10.62
CA LEU A 71 7.75 6.96 -12.05
C LEU A 71 8.84 7.90 -12.59
N SER A 72 9.59 7.49 -13.59
CA SER A 72 10.70 8.27 -14.14
C SER A 72 10.86 8.02 -15.63
N ILE A 73 10.92 9.11 -16.38
CA ILE A 73 11.00 9.14 -17.84
C ILE A 73 12.35 8.56 -18.29
N MET A 74 12.34 7.58 -19.19
CA MET A 74 13.53 7.14 -19.90
C MET A 74 13.72 7.94 -21.20
N ALA A 75 14.95 7.98 -21.71
CA ALA A 75 15.27 8.70 -22.94
C ALA A 75 14.36 8.28 -24.11
N GLY A 76 13.85 9.25 -24.88
CA GLY A 76 13.00 9.02 -26.04
C GLY A 76 11.48 9.02 -25.77
N MET A 77 11.04 9.46 -24.59
CA MET A 77 9.63 9.72 -24.28
C MET A 77 9.32 11.23 -24.23
N THR A 78 8.10 11.60 -24.63
CA THR A 78 7.61 12.97 -24.45
C THR A 78 7.02 13.16 -23.06
N ILE A 79 6.90 14.41 -22.61
CA ILE A 79 6.21 14.73 -21.34
C ILE A 79 4.73 14.32 -21.40
N GLN A 80 4.08 14.39 -22.56
CA GLN A 80 2.71 13.94 -22.75
C GLN A 80 2.58 12.42 -22.55
N ASP A 81 3.51 11.62 -23.08
CA ASP A 81 3.53 10.16 -22.87
C ASP A 81 3.69 9.81 -21.39
N HIS A 82 4.56 10.55 -20.70
CA HIS A 82 4.75 10.42 -19.26
C HIS A 82 3.47 10.74 -18.49
N LEU A 83 2.84 11.90 -18.74
CA LEU A 83 1.62 12.30 -18.05
C LEU A 83 0.46 11.33 -18.29
N HIS A 84 0.33 10.79 -19.51
CA HIS A 84 -0.66 9.76 -19.81
C HIS A 84 -0.38 8.47 -19.01
N THR A 85 0.89 8.05 -18.98
CA THR A 85 1.33 6.86 -18.23
C THR A 85 1.09 7.01 -16.73
N VAL A 86 1.48 8.13 -16.12
CA VAL A 86 1.27 8.39 -14.70
C VAL A 86 -0.22 8.32 -14.33
N ARG A 87 -1.11 8.86 -15.18
CA ARG A 87 -2.56 8.77 -14.98
C ARG A 87 -3.06 7.33 -15.05
N ALA A 88 -2.63 6.56 -16.06
CA ALA A 88 -3.01 5.15 -16.18
C ALA A 88 -2.57 4.33 -14.95
N CYS A 89 -1.32 4.50 -14.52
CA CYS A 89 -0.79 3.85 -13.31
C CYS A 89 -1.56 4.26 -12.04
N ARG A 90 -1.91 5.54 -11.90
CA ARG A 90 -2.74 6.04 -10.79
C ARG A 90 -4.10 5.36 -10.78
N ASP A 91 -4.77 5.31 -11.93
CA ASP A 91 -6.13 4.77 -12.04
C ASP A 91 -6.16 3.28 -11.74
N GLU A 92 -5.16 2.54 -12.23
CA GLU A 92 -5.00 1.12 -11.91
C GLU A 92 -4.73 0.90 -10.42
N TYR A 93 -3.84 1.69 -9.81
CA TYR A 93 -3.59 1.60 -8.37
C TYR A 93 -4.84 1.93 -7.55
N ALA A 94 -5.57 2.97 -7.95
CA ALA A 94 -6.81 3.38 -7.31
C ALA A 94 -7.88 2.28 -7.34
N ALA A 95 -7.97 1.54 -8.44
CA ALA A 95 -8.87 0.40 -8.58
C ALA A 95 -8.50 -0.75 -7.62
N ILE A 96 -7.21 -1.07 -7.48
CA ILE A 96 -6.73 -2.08 -6.53
C ILE A 96 -7.06 -1.67 -5.09
N VAL A 97 -6.78 -0.42 -4.71
CA VAL A 97 -7.13 0.11 -3.38
C VAL A 97 -8.63 -0.02 -3.13
N ALA A 98 -9.46 0.35 -4.10
CA ALA A 98 -10.92 0.24 -3.98
C ALA A 98 -11.39 -1.22 -3.83
N GLY A 99 -10.77 -2.17 -4.54
CA GLY A 99 -11.07 -3.60 -4.42
C GLY A 99 -10.76 -4.15 -3.02
N VAL A 100 -9.59 -3.78 -2.48
CA VAL A 100 -9.17 -4.10 -1.12
C VAL A 100 -10.14 -3.52 -0.08
N GLU A 101 -10.51 -2.24 -0.22
CA GLU A 101 -11.46 -1.57 0.68
C GLU A 101 -12.86 -2.18 0.62
N GLY A 102 -13.25 -2.72 -0.54
CA GLY A 102 -14.50 -3.47 -0.73
C GLY A 102 -14.60 -4.73 0.14
N CYS A 103 -13.47 -5.29 0.60
CA CYS A 103 -13.48 -6.44 1.51
C CYS A 103 -13.81 -6.07 2.95
N GLY A 104 -13.79 -4.78 3.31
CA GLY A 104 -13.93 -4.28 4.67
C GLY A 104 -15.18 -4.80 5.39
N MET A 105 -14.98 -5.33 6.60
CA MET A 105 -16.01 -5.94 7.42
C MET A 105 -16.82 -4.90 8.21
N GLY A 106 -18.13 -5.08 8.26
CA GLY A 106 -19.01 -4.23 9.06
C GLY A 106 -20.48 -4.33 8.65
N ILE A 107 -21.32 -3.54 9.31
CA ILE A 107 -22.76 -3.50 9.06
C ILE A 107 -23.06 -2.76 7.75
N THR A 108 -23.87 -3.37 6.88
CA THR A 108 -24.45 -2.72 5.70
C THR A 108 -25.91 -2.38 5.96
N GLU A 109 -26.31 -1.14 5.64
CA GLU A 109 -27.70 -0.71 5.59
C GLU A 109 -28.09 -0.52 4.12
N ARG A 110 -28.73 -1.53 3.52
CA ARG A 110 -29.37 -1.42 2.20
C ARG A 110 -30.89 -1.54 2.35
N GLY A 111 -31.52 -0.51 2.92
CA GLY A 111 -32.99 -0.37 2.93
C GLY A 111 -33.78 -1.52 3.62
N GLY A 112 -33.12 -2.35 4.41
CA GLY A 112 -33.64 -3.54 5.08
C GLY A 112 -32.90 -3.82 6.41
N PRO A 113 -33.00 -5.02 6.99
CA PRO A 113 -32.33 -5.34 8.25
C PRO A 113 -30.81 -5.16 8.15
N ARG A 114 -30.19 -4.78 9.27
CA ARG A 114 -28.74 -4.61 9.38
C ARG A 114 -28.04 -5.95 9.16
N GLU A 115 -27.33 -6.08 8.06
CA GLU A 115 -26.52 -7.26 7.75
C GLU A 115 -25.06 -6.98 8.07
N TYR A 116 -24.39 -7.93 8.72
CA TYR A 116 -22.94 -7.88 8.88
C TYR A 116 -22.31 -8.56 7.66
N GLY A 117 -21.47 -7.83 6.92
CA GLY A 117 -20.85 -8.34 5.69
C GLY A 117 -19.41 -7.88 5.54
N GLY A 118 -18.74 -8.39 4.52
CA GLY A 118 -17.30 -8.26 4.27
C GLY A 118 -16.59 -9.61 4.41
N ARG A 119 -15.29 -9.64 4.14
CA ARG A 119 -14.49 -10.87 4.16
C ARG A 119 -13.04 -10.56 4.57
N PRO A 120 -12.34 -11.51 5.22
CA PRO A 120 -10.91 -11.37 5.43
C PRO A 120 -10.19 -11.37 4.08
N ILE A 121 -9.09 -10.61 4.02
CA ILE A 121 -8.13 -10.67 2.91
C ILE A 121 -7.07 -11.70 3.28
N GLU A 122 -6.82 -12.66 2.39
CA GLU A 122 -5.86 -13.72 2.61
C GLU A 122 -4.56 -13.43 1.86
N ILE A 123 -3.45 -13.41 2.60
CA ILE A 123 -2.11 -13.23 2.05
C ILE A 123 -1.32 -14.50 2.36
N THR A 124 -0.97 -15.26 1.34
CA THR A 124 -0.15 -16.46 1.47
C THR A 124 1.32 -16.13 1.28
N TYR A 125 2.19 -16.87 1.95
CA TYR A 125 3.64 -16.73 1.81
C TYR A 125 4.37 -18.05 2.13
N PRO A 126 5.59 -18.23 1.62
CA PRO A 126 6.48 -19.29 2.07
C PRO A 126 6.57 -19.35 3.60
N ARG A 127 6.58 -20.58 4.13
CA ARG A 127 6.59 -20.83 5.56
C ARG A 127 7.73 -20.08 6.27
N VAL A 128 7.38 -19.31 7.28
CA VAL A 128 8.29 -18.57 8.16
C VAL A 128 8.65 -19.43 9.36
N GLY A 129 9.95 -19.52 9.67
CA GLY A 129 10.44 -20.34 10.79
C GLY A 129 10.31 -19.69 12.16
N ASP A 130 10.39 -18.36 12.24
CA ASP A 130 10.29 -17.58 13.48
C ASP A 130 9.14 -16.57 13.35
N LEU A 131 7.94 -17.03 13.71
CA LEU A 131 6.72 -16.25 13.53
C LEU A 131 6.61 -15.09 14.54
N GLU A 132 7.12 -15.28 15.76
CA GLU A 132 7.15 -14.25 16.79
C GLU A 132 7.96 -13.04 16.32
N ARG A 133 9.15 -13.29 15.76
CA ARG A 133 9.98 -12.22 15.19
C ARG A 133 9.33 -11.50 14.01
N LEU A 134 8.56 -12.21 13.18
CA LEU A 134 7.79 -11.58 12.11
C LEU A 134 6.74 -10.62 12.69
N VAL A 135 5.96 -11.10 13.66
CA VAL A 135 4.92 -10.30 14.35
C VAL A 135 5.54 -9.06 14.97
N ASP A 136 6.60 -9.21 15.76
CA ASP A 136 7.28 -8.08 16.41
C ASP A 136 7.84 -7.07 15.39
N ALA A 137 8.40 -7.56 14.28
CA ALA A 137 8.90 -6.69 13.23
C ALA A 137 7.78 -5.89 12.55
N MET A 138 6.60 -6.48 12.41
CA MET A 138 5.47 -5.87 11.70
C MET A 138 4.70 -4.85 12.54
N PHE A 139 4.50 -5.11 13.83
CA PHE A 139 3.55 -4.38 14.68
C PHE A 139 4.20 -3.41 15.69
N ARG A 140 5.46 -3.01 15.46
CA ARG A 140 6.25 -2.11 16.32
C ARG A 140 6.13 -0.62 16.02
N ALA A 141 5.08 -0.17 15.32
CA ALA A 141 4.89 1.22 14.90
C ALA A 141 6.02 1.81 14.02
N ALA A 142 6.77 0.94 13.32
CA ALA A 142 7.91 1.35 12.51
C ALA A 142 7.59 1.36 11.00
N ARG A 143 8.46 2.03 10.24
CA ARG A 143 8.44 1.95 8.78
C ARG A 143 8.71 0.53 8.29
N PRO A 144 8.09 0.12 7.17
CA PRO A 144 7.14 0.89 6.34
C PRO A 144 5.67 0.78 6.78
N LEU A 145 5.37 -0.04 7.81
CA LEU A 145 4.00 -0.48 8.05
C LEU A 145 3.18 0.46 8.92
N TYR A 146 3.78 1.24 9.81
CA TYR A 146 3.06 2.11 10.76
C TYR A 146 1.90 1.40 11.48
N LEU A 147 2.04 0.10 11.71
CA LEU A 147 1.08 -0.70 12.46
C LEU A 147 1.58 -0.83 13.88
N TRP A 148 0.70 -0.57 14.84
CA TRP A 148 0.93 -0.90 16.23
C TRP A 148 -0.08 -1.93 16.68
N GLY A 149 0.39 -3.01 17.28
CA GLY A 149 -0.48 -4.09 17.74
C GLY A 149 0.25 -4.99 18.73
N ILE A 150 -0.52 -5.77 19.48
CA ILE A 150 0.02 -6.70 20.48
C ILE A 150 -0.21 -8.11 19.97
N GLY A 151 0.88 -8.84 19.73
CA GLY A 151 0.83 -10.24 19.33
C GLY A 151 0.30 -11.12 20.46
N VAL A 152 -0.87 -11.72 20.28
CA VAL A 152 -1.41 -12.71 21.21
C VAL A 152 -1.22 -14.08 20.61
N LYS A 153 -0.28 -14.84 21.17
CA LYS A 153 -0.05 -16.23 20.78
C LYS A 153 -1.31 -17.07 21.02
N ARG A 154 -1.67 -17.88 20.04
CA ARG A 154 -2.79 -18.82 20.05
C ARG A 154 -2.24 -20.25 20.03
N GLU A 155 -3.15 -21.22 20.10
CA GLU A 155 -2.84 -22.62 19.84
C GLU A 155 -2.25 -22.79 18.41
N ASP A 156 -1.47 -23.84 18.19
CA ASP A 156 -0.81 -24.16 16.91
C ASP A 156 0.21 -23.13 16.39
N ASP A 157 0.88 -22.42 17.30
CA ASP A 157 1.94 -21.43 17.00
C ASP A 157 1.48 -20.31 16.05
N CYS A 158 0.18 -19.98 16.11
CA CYS A 158 -0.41 -18.85 15.39
C CYS A 158 -0.50 -17.61 16.28
N TYR A 159 -0.60 -16.43 15.67
CA TYR A 159 -0.79 -15.16 16.38
C TYR A 159 -2.08 -14.47 15.96
N GLY A 160 -2.85 -14.01 16.93
CA GLY A 160 -3.88 -12.99 16.71
C GLY A 160 -3.32 -11.63 17.09
N VAL A 161 -3.42 -10.64 16.21
CA VAL A 161 -2.93 -9.27 16.46
C VAL A 161 -4.06 -8.27 16.26
N PRO A 162 -4.70 -7.78 17.33
CA PRO A 162 -5.47 -6.55 17.26
C PRO A 162 -4.49 -5.39 17.06
N ALA A 163 -4.57 -4.72 15.92
CA ALA A 163 -3.68 -3.63 15.57
C ALA A 163 -4.45 -2.35 15.24
N VAL A 164 -3.73 -1.25 15.25
CA VAL A 164 -4.16 0.07 14.81
C VAL A 164 -3.21 0.52 13.71
N ASP A 165 -3.79 0.94 12.60
CA ASP A 165 -3.07 1.69 11.59
C ASP A 165 -2.79 3.10 12.09
N LEU A 166 -1.53 3.44 12.34
CA LEU A 166 -1.16 4.76 12.82
C LEU A 166 -1.21 5.84 11.74
N HIS A 167 -1.46 5.46 10.48
CA HIS A 167 -1.69 6.43 9.41
C HIS A 167 -3.03 7.17 9.57
N GLU A 168 -4.12 6.44 9.82
CA GLU A 168 -5.47 7.03 9.96
C GLU A 168 -6.15 6.76 11.31
N GLY A 169 -5.56 5.91 12.15
CA GLY A 169 -6.11 5.51 13.45
C GLY A 169 -7.16 4.40 13.40
N SER A 170 -7.33 3.73 12.24
CA SER A 170 -8.32 2.67 12.10
C SER A 170 -7.87 1.35 12.73
N PRO A 171 -8.77 0.61 13.41
CA PRO A 171 -8.49 -0.72 13.90
C PRO A 171 -8.46 -1.74 12.74
N ILE A 172 -7.48 -2.64 12.79
CA ILE A 172 -7.32 -3.75 11.83
C ILE A 172 -6.93 -5.00 12.61
N GLY A 173 -7.68 -6.09 12.41
CA GLY A 173 -7.36 -7.38 13.01
C GLY A 173 -6.47 -8.21 12.09
N PHE A 174 -5.53 -8.94 12.67
CA PHE A 174 -4.71 -9.92 11.94
C PHE A 174 -4.78 -11.28 12.62
N ALA A 175 -4.85 -12.34 11.81
CA ALA A 175 -4.55 -13.71 12.24
C ALA A 175 -3.40 -14.22 11.37
N ILE A 176 -2.33 -14.66 12.00
CA ILE A 176 -1.04 -14.91 11.36
C ILE A 176 -0.61 -16.32 11.70
N ALA A 177 -0.41 -17.12 10.67
CA ALA A 177 0.13 -18.47 10.71
C ALA A 177 1.49 -18.48 9.98
N PRO A 178 2.26 -19.59 10.07
CA PRO A 178 3.57 -19.68 9.43
C PRO A 178 3.59 -19.45 7.92
N ASP A 179 2.51 -19.72 7.20
CA ASP A 179 2.40 -19.66 5.73
C ASP A 179 1.20 -18.84 5.21
N LEU A 180 0.42 -18.23 6.12
CA LEU A 180 -0.80 -17.49 5.80
C LEU A 180 -1.04 -16.35 6.79
N MET A 181 -1.48 -15.21 6.27
CA MET A 181 -2.01 -14.10 7.05
C MET A 181 -3.42 -13.75 6.59
N ARG A 182 -4.33 -13.63 7.54
CA ARG A 182 -5.67 -13.07 7.33
C ARG A 182 -5.73 -11.66 7.88
N VAL A 183 -6.15 -10.73 7.05
CA VAL A 183 -6.33 -9.32 7.41
C VAL A 183 -7.83 -9.02 7.47
N CYS A 184 -8.26 -8.64 8.65
CA CYS A 184 -9.63 -8.32 9.01
C CYS A 184 -9.77 -6.80 9.19
N ALA A 185 -9.87 -6.08 8.07
CA ALA A 185 -10.04 -4.64 8.08
C ALA A 185 -11.51 -4.26 8.29
N ARG A 186 -11.74 -3.19 9.06
CA ARG A 186 -13.08 -2.61 9.19
C ARG A 186 -13.48 -1.93 7.89
N ARG A 187 -14.77 -1.93 7.56
CA ARG A 187 -15.31 -1.09 6.48
C ARG A 187 -14.89 0.37 6.69
N GLY A 188 -14.36 0.99 5.64
CA GLY A 188 -13.82 2.35 5.67
C GLY A 188 -12.38 2.47 6.17
N ALA A 189 -11.68 1.35 6.45
CA ALA A 189 -10.25 1.37 6.69
C ALA A 189 -9.47 1.61 5.38
N CYS A 190 -8.29 2.23 5.48
CA CYS A 190 -7.45 2.56 4.35
C CYS A 190 -6.89 1.31 3.66
N GLY A 191 -7.26 1.10 2.39
CA GLY A 191 -6.74 0.00 1.58
C GLY A 191 -5.22 0.05 1.41
N ASN A 192 -4.61 1.24 1.42
CA ASN A 192 -3.15 1.39 1.31
C ASN A 192 -2.41 0.68 2.45
N THR A 193 -2.99 0.61 3.64
CA THR A 193 -2.36 -0.07 4.78
C THR A 193 -2.24 -1.57 4.54
N ILE A 194 -3.23 -2.16 3.88
CA ILE A 194 -3.19 -3.58 3.50
C ILE A 194 -2.18 -3.78 2.37
N LEU A 195 -2.13 -2.85 1.40
CA LEU A 195 -1.11 -2.88 0.34
C LEU A 195 0.32 -2.70 0.87
N ARG A 196 0.52 -1.91 1.92
CA ARG A 196 1.81 -1.80 2.64
C ARG A 196 2.24 -3.13 3.22
N VAL A 197 1.32 -3.81 3.90
CA VAL A 197 1.56 -5.14 4.47
C VAL A 197 1.94 -6.10 3.36
N PHE A 198 1.11 -6.18 2.31
CA PHE A 198 1.36 -7.08 1.19
C PHE A 198 2.69 -6.82 0.48
N ALA A 199 2.96 -5.57 0.08
CA ALA A 199 4.20 -5.22 -0.61
C ALA A 199 5.44 -5.45 0.28
N SER A 200 5.31 -5.32 1.60
CA SER A 200 6.42 -5.60 2.54
C SER A 200 6.67 -7.10 2.70
N LEU A 201 5.60 -7.90 2.84
CA LEU A 201 5.69 -9.36 2.89
C LEU A 201 6.18 -9.94 1.56
N GLN A 202 5.75 -9.38 0.43
CA GLN A 202 6.22 -9.78 -0.88
C GLN A 202 7.72 -9.50 -1.07
N ALA A 203 8.20 -8.33 -0.63
CA ALA A 203 9.61 -7.97 -0.73
C ALA A 203 10.53 -8.81 0.19
N SER A 204 10.03 -9.25 1.34
CA SER A 204 10.83 -9.96 2.34
C SER A 204 10.68 -11.48 2.30
N HIS A 205 9.50 -11.97 1.90
CA HIS A 205 9.11 -13.38 1.97
C HIS A 205 8.47 -13.90 0.68
N GLY A 206 8.24 -13.09 -0.35
CA GLY A 206 7.67 -13.59 -1.63
C GLY A 206 6.17 -13.89 -1.58
N ALA A 207 5.41 -13.17 -0.74
CA ALA A 207 3.97 -13.30 -0.58
C ALA A 207 3.13 -13.12 -1.86
N GLN A 208 1.94 -13.72 -1.85
CA GLN A 208 0.91 -13.70 -2.90
C GLN A 208 -0.48 -13.41 -2.28
N CYS A 209 -1.39 -12.81 -3.06
CA CYS A 209 -2.75 -12.44 -2.60
C CYS A 209 -3.67 -12.23 -3.80
N GLU A 210 -4.80 -12.93 -3.88
CA GLU A 210 -5.72 -12.85 -5.01
C GLU A 210 -6.46 -11.51 -5.09
N GLU A 211 -6.75 -10.88 -3.94
CA GLU A 211 -7.48 -9.60 -3.88
C GLU A 211 -6.65 -8.39 -4.30
N ILE A 212 -5.33 -8.55 -4.44
CA ILE A 212 -4.37 -7.48 -4.71
C ILE A 212 -3.72 -7.64 -6.10
N GLU A 213 -4.04 -8.74 -6.81
CA GLU A 213 -3.76 -8.88 -8.24
C GLU A 213 -4.90 -8.23 -9.05
N PRO A 214 -4.61 -7.59 -10.20
CA PRO A 214 -5.63 -6.97 -11.06
C PRO A 214 -6.52 -7.99 -11.81
#